data_AF-A0A923QHS8-F1
#
_entry.id   AF-A0A923QHS8-F1
#
_cell.length_a   1.000
_cell.length_b   1.000
_cell.length_c   1.000
_cell.angle_alpha   90.00
_cell.angle_beta   90.00
_cell.angle_gamma   90.00
#
_symmetry.space_group_name_H-M   'P 1'
#
loop_
_entity.id
_entity.type
_entity.pdbx_description
1 polymer ?
#
loop_
_entity_poly.entity_id
_entity_poly.type
_entity_poly.pdbx_seq_one_letter_code
_entity_poly.pdbx_strand_id
1 'polypeptide(L)'
;MTAVNLPFRDRRHAGRVLATQLEQYRGRAGLLVLALPRGGVAVGFEVARELRAPLDIFVVRKLGVPGHEEYAMGAIASGGVRVMNPMPGL
;
A
#
# COMPACT_ATOMS: atom_id res chain seq x y z
N MET A 1 -6.02 23.01 2.94
CA MET A 1 -4.95 22.03 2.69
C MET A 1 -3.96 22.14 3.83
N THR A 2 -3.95 21.17 4.75
CA THR A 2 -3.01 21.19 5.87
C THR A 2 -1.63 20.81 5.36
N ALA A 3 -0.63 21.67 5.57
CA ALA A 3 0.75 21.40 5.21
C ALA A 3 1.23 20.11 5.92
N VAL A 4 1.82 19.18 5.16
CA VAL A 4 2.43 17.98 5.72
C VAL A 4 3.77 18.38 6.34
N ASN A 5 3.88 18.30 7.66
CA ASN A 5 5.13 18.58 8.36
C ASN A 5 5.85 17.27 8.70
N LEU A 6 7.13 17.19 8.32
CA LEU A 6 8.00 16.05 8.56
C LEU A 6 9.05 16.41 9.63
N PRO A 7 9.52 15.42 10.43
CA PRO A 7 9.19 14.00 10.37
C PRO A 7 7.87 13.66 11.09
N PHE A 8 7.23 12.56 10.68
CA PHE A 8 6.11 12.02 11.45
C PHE A 8 6.62 11.33 12.72
N ARG A 9 5.91 11.53 13.85
CA ARG A 9 6.21 10.86 15.13
C ARG A 9 6.26 9.33 15.02
N ASP A 10 5.28 8.75 14.35
CA ASP A 10 5.16 7.31 14.13
C ASP A 10 4.29 7.02 12.90
N ARG A 11 4.12 5.73 12.58
CA ARG A 11 3.28 5.29 11.44
C ARG A 11 1.80 5.62 11.60
N ARG A 12 1.30 5.68 12.84
CA ARG A 12 -0.11 6.03 13.11
C ARG A 12 -0.33 7.52 12.86
N HIS A 13 0.59 8.37 13.29
CA HIS A 13 0.58 9.80 12.99
C HIS A 13 0.59 10.04 11.47
N ALA A 14 1.49 9.37 10.74
CA ALA A 14 1.51 9.42 9.28
C ALA A 14 0.17 8.99 8.66
N GLY A 15 -0.45 7.92 9.17
CA GLY A 15 -1.75 7.43 8.71
C GLY A 15 -2.89 8.43 8.93
N ARG A 16 -2.92 9.11 10.08
CA ARG A 16 -3.93 10.16 10.36
C ARG A 16 -3.76 11.37 9.44
N VAL A 17 -2.54 11.84 9.24
CA VAL A 17 -2.26 12.94 8.30
C VAL A 17 -2.67 12.54 6.89
N LEU A 18 -2.33 11.33 6.44
CA LEU A 18 -2.74 10.82 5.13
C LEU A 18 -4.26 10.73 5.00
N ALA A 19 -4.95 10.26 6.03
CA ALA A 19 -6.41 10.18 6.04
C ALA A 19 -7.07 11.55 5.83
N THR A 20 -6.54 12.60 6.45
CA THR A 20 -7.02 13.98 6.25
C THR A 20 -6.86 14.42 4.79
N GLN A 21 -5.76 14.07 4.13
CA GLN A 21 -5.56 14.38 2.70
C GLN A 21 -6.50 13.58 1.79
N LEU A 22 -7.00 12.44 2.27
CA LEU A 22 -7.90 11.55 1.54
C LEU A 22 -9.38 11.73 1.94
N GLU A 23 -9.74 12.77 2.70
CA GLU A 23 -11.08 12.95 3.26
C GLU A 23 -12.20 12.93 2.20
N GLN A 24 -11.90 13.38 0.98
CA GLN A 24 -12.81 13.32 -0.17
C GLN A 24 -13.32 11.90 -0.52
N TYR A 25 -12.64 10.86 -0.06
CA TYR A 25 -13.05 9.45 -0.27
C TYR A 25 -13.91 8.91 0.88
N ARG A 26 -14.10 9.66 1.98
CA ARG A 26 -14.82 9.18 3.16
C ARG A 26 -16.25 8.74 2.80
N GLY A 27 -16.62 7.53 3.22
CA GLY A 27 -17.95 6.97 2.98
C GLY A 27 -18.25 6.63 1.51
N ARG A 28 -17.26 6.68 0.61
CA ARG A 28 -17.43 6.28 -0.78
C ARG A 28 -17.75 4.79 -0.87
N ALA A 29 -18.84 4.47 -1.58
CA ALA A 29 -19.22 3.08 -1.83
C ALA A 29 -18.10 2.33 -2.57
N GLY A 30 -17.79 1.12 -2.11
CA GLY A 30 -16.76 0.27 -2.70
C GLY A 30 -15.32 0.66 -2.41
N LEU A 31 -15.07 1.63 -1.51
CA LEU A 31 -13.71 1.95 -1.08
C LEU A 31 -13.13 0.81 -0.25
N LEU A 32 -11.93 0.35 -0.61
CA LEU A 32 -11.15 -0.63 0.14
C LEU A 32 -9.74 -0.08 0.38
N VAL A 33 -9.28 -0.15 1.63
CA VAL A 33 -7.89 0.16 1.98
C VAL A 33 -7.11 -1.15 2.00
N LEU A 34 -6.13 -1.28 1.11
CA LEU A 34 -5.21 -2.41 1.08
C LEU A 34 -3.86 -2.01 1.68
N ALA A 35 -3.47 -2.63 2.78
CA ALA A 35 -2.20 -2.35 3.45
C ALA A 35 -1.14 -3.39 3.12
N LEU A 36 0.06 -2.93 2.74
CA LEU A 36 1.24 -3.78 2.55
C LEU A 36 1.99 -3.98 3.89
N PRO A 37 2.22 -5.24 4.32
CA PRO A 37 3.02 -5.52 5.50
C PRO A 37 4.49 -5.08 5.37
N ARG A 38 5.19 -4.80 6.49
CA ARG A 38 4.67 -4.78 7.88
C ARG A 38 4.21 -3.39 8.29
N GLY A 39 5.00 -2.36 7.96
CA GLY A 39 4.78 -0.99 8.41
C GLY A 39 3.50 -0.36 7.85
N GLY A 40 3.13 -0.70 6.61
CA GLY A 40 1.95 -0.15 5.95
C GLY A 40 0.64 -0.49 6.66
N VAL A 41 0.58 -1.57 7.43
CA VAL A 41 -0.62 -1.95 8.21
C VAL A 41 -0.96 -0.90 9.26
N ALA A 42 0.03 -0.38 9.98
CA ALA A 42 -0.21 0.65 11.00
C ALA A 42 -0.68 1.98 10.40
N VAL A 43 -0.26 2.30 9.18
CA VAL A 43 -0.70 3.49 8.43
C VAL A 43 -2.11 3.26 7.88
N GLY A 44 -2.32 2.15 7.18
CA GLY A 44 -3.58 1.79 6.52
C GLY A 44 -4.73 1.63 7.50
N PHE A 45 -4.46 1.15 8.73
CA PHE A 45 -5.48 1.10 9.78
C PHE A 45 -6.07 2.46 10.13
N GLU A 46 -5.23 3.47 10.33
CA GLU A 46 -5.73 4.82 10.64
C GLU A 46 -6.48 5.40 9.43
N VAL A 47 -5.98 5.18 8.20
CA VAL A 47 -6.67 5.61 6.96
C VAL A 47 -8.04 4.96 6.83
N ALA A 48 -8.14 3.64 6.97
CA ALA A 48 -9.40 2.90 6.84
C ALA A 48 -10.43 3.35 7.89
N ARG A 49 -9.98 3.53 9.14
CA ARG A 49 -10.83 4.01 10.24
C ARG A 49 -11.41 5.39 9.93
N GLU A 50 -10.57 6.34 9.53
CA GLU A 50 -11.01 7.72 9.27
C GLU A 50 -11.87 7.86 8.01
N LEU A 51 -11.63 7.04 6.98
CA LEU A 51 -12.42 7.03 5.74
C LEU A 51 -13.70 6.19 5.83
N ARG A 52 -13.91 5.48 6.95
CA ARG A 52 -15.01 4.51 7.14
C ARG A 52 -15.04 3.44 6.05
N ALA A 53 -13.86 2.91 5.74
CA ALA A 53 -13.67 1.88 4.73
C ALA A 53 -13.17 0.57 5.36
N PRO A 54 -13.49 -0.59 4.77
CA PRO A 54 -12.82 -1.84 5.12
C PRO A 54 -11.31 -1.73 4.90
N LEU A 55 -10.57 -2.42 5.78
CA LEU A 55 -9.14 -2.63 5.67
C LEU A 55 -8.89 -4.11 5.36
N ASP A 56 -8.03 -4.38 4.39
CA ASP A 56 -7.47 -5.71 4.19
C ASP A 56 -5.94 -5.63 3.99
N ILE A 57 -5.27 -6.76 4.19
CA ILE A 57 -3.81 -6.88 4.13
C ILE A 57 -3.44 -7.60 2.85
N PHE A 58 -2.67 -6.93 1.99
CA PHE A 58 -2.24 -7.52 0.72
C PHE A 58 -0.77 -7.96 0.80
N VAL A 59 -0.55 -9.27 0.79
CA VAL A 59 0.80 -9.86 0.84
C VAL A 59 1.31 -10.05 -0.58
N VAL A 60 2.42 -9.38 -0.88
CA VAL A 60 3.08 -9.41 -2.19
C VAL A 60 4.56 -9.73 -2.03
N ARG A 61 5.14 -10.38 -3.04
CA ARG A 61 6.59 -10.59 -3.14
C ARG A 61 7.06 -10.24 -4.55
N LYS A 62 8.06 -9.36 -4.63
CA LYS A 62 8.79 -9.09 -5.89
C LYS A 62 9.50 -10.36 -6.32
N LEU A 63 9.37 -10.70 -7.60
CA LEU A 63 10.19 -11.69 -8.26
C LEU A 63 11.41 -10.97 -8.85
N GLY A 64 12.58 -11.22 -8.28
CA GLY A 64 13.85 -10.72 -8.83
C GLY A 64 14.32 -11.54 -10.02
N VAL A 65 15.14 -10.94 -10.88
CA VAL A 65 15.87 -11.68 -11.91
C VAL A 65 17.08 -12.38 -11.24
N PRO A 66 17.30 -13.69 -11.45
CA PRO A 66 18.47 -14.38 -10.92
C PRO A 66 19.77 -13.66 -11.33
N GLY A 67 20.64 -13.37 -10.37
CA GLY A 67 21.88 -12.60 -10.60
C GLY A 67 21.72 -11.08 -10.71
N HIS A 68 20.48 -10.57 -10.64
CA HIS A 68 20.14 -9.17 -10.89
C HIS A 68 19.02 -8.70 -9.94
N GLU A 69 19.30 -8.62 -8.64
CA GLU A 69 18.30 -8.38 -7.58
C GLU A 69 17.56 -7.03 -7.68
N GLU A 70 18.21 -6.04 -8.29
CA GLU A 70 17.61 -4.74 -8.57
C GLU A 70 16.47 -4.84 -9.61
N TYR A 71 16.53 -5.80 -10.53
CA TYR A 71 15.55 -5.96 -11.61
C TYR A 71 14.36 -6.84 -11.21
N ALA A 72 13.15 -6.33 -11.43
CA ALA A 72 11.91 -7.06 -11.20
C ALA A 72 11.49 -7.84 -12.46
N MET A 73 11.50 -9.16 -12.41
CA MET A 73 10.85 -9.97 -13.45
C MET A 73 9.34 -10.02 -13.32
N GLY A 74 8.83 -9.71 -12.14
CA GLY A 74 7.40 -9.73 -11.86
C GLY A 74 7.09 -9.63 -10.38
N ALA A 75 5.89 -10.01 -10.02
CA ALA A 75 5.43 -10.12 -8.65
C ALA A 75 4.46 -11.30 -8.50
N ILE A 76 4.45 -11.88 -7.30
CA ILE A 76 3.44 -12.83 -6.86
C ILE A 76 2.68 -12.23 -5.69
N ALA A 77 1.41 -12.61 -5.57
CA ALA A 77 0.58 -12.25 -4.44
C ALA A 77 -0.31 -13.43 -4.01
N SER A 78 -0.99 -13.25 -2.88
CA SER A 78 -1.98 -14.21 -2.39
C SER A 78 -3.02 -14.59 -3.46
N GLY A 79 -3.58 -15.80 -3.36
CA GLY A 79 -4.61 -16.28 -4.28
C GLY A 79 -4.09 -16.76 -5.64
N GLY A 80 -2.79 -17.07 -5.75
CA GLY A 80 -2.18 -17.56 -6.99
C GLY A 80 -1.93 -16.48 -8.04
N VAL A 81 -2.07 -15.20 -7.66
CA VAL A 81 -1.80 -14.07 -8.55
C VAL A 81 -0.33 -14.04 -8.93
N ARG A 82 -0.06 -14.03 -10.23
CA ARG A 82 1.27 -13.87 -10.81
C ARG A 82 1.22 -12.83 -11.91
N VAL A 83 2.05 -11.81 -11.79
CA VAL A 83 2.25 -10.77 -12.79
C VAL A 83 3.70 -10.83 -13.25
N MET A 84 3.92 -10.90 -14.57
CA MET A 84 5.25 -10.90 -15.17
C MET A 84 5.46 -9.62 -15.96
N ASN A 85 6.65 -9.05 -15.86
CA ASN A 85 7.05 -7.94 -16.73
C ASN A 85 7.52 -8.50 -18.08
N PRO A 86 7.23 -7.80 -19.19
CA PRO A 86 7.83 -8.14 -20.47
C PRO A 86 9.34 -8.00 -20.37
N MET A 87 10.06 -9.08 -20.69
CA MET A 87 11.52 -9.12 -20.73
C MET A 87 11.97 -8.87 -22.16
N PRO A 88 12.85 -7.89 -22.43
CA PRO A 88 13.44 -7.77 -23.75
C PRO A 88 14.24 -9.04 -24.09
N GLY A 89 13.86 -9.73 -25.16
CA GLY A 89 14.57 -10.92 -25.66
C GLY A 89 14.17 -12.27 -25.06
N LEU A 90 13.02 -12.35 -24.37
CA LEU A 90 12.42 -13.59 -23.87
C LEU A 90 10.90 -13.61 -24.08
#